data_AF-A0A3C2B547-F1
#
_entry.id   AF-A0A3C2B547-F1
#
_cell.length_a   1.000
_cell.length_b   1.000
_cell.length_c   1.000
_cell.angle_alpha   90.00
_cell.angle_beta   90.00
_cell.angle_gamma   90.00
#
_symmetry.space_group_name_H-M   'P 1'
#
loop_
_entity.id
_entity.type
_entity.pdbx_description
1 polymer ?
#
loop_
_entity_poly.entity_id
_entity_poly.type
_entity_poly.pdbx_seq_one_letter_code
_entity_poly.pdbx_strand_id
1 'polypeptide(L)' 'TATVIDNRTATPLLTDGPFVESKEYLSGFWIIDAPDLDVALALAADGSRCCNRKVELRPFLGS' A
#
# COMPACT_ATOMS: atom_id res chain seq x y z
N THR A 1 2.31 -10.97 -5.39
CA THR A 1 1.21 -10.07 -5.78
C THR A 1 1.43 -8.72 -5.13
N ALA A 2 0.86 -7.64 -5.68
CA ALA A 2 0.99 -6.29 -5.12
C ALA A 2 -0.37 -5.60 -5.25
N THR A 3 -0.70 -4.77 -4.27
CA THR A 3 -1.91 -3.94 -4.26
C THR A 3 -1.52 -2.51 -3.95
N VAL A 4 -1.86 -1.60 -4.86
CA VAL A 4 -1.65 -0.16 -4.66
C VAL A 4 -2.88 0.43 -4.01
N ILE A 5 -2.66 1.21 -2.95
CA ILE A 5 -3.69 1.86 -2.17
C ILE A 5 -3.51 3.38 -2.28
N ASP A 6 -4.57 4.07 -2.69
CA ASP A 6 -4.68 5.53 -2.67
C ASP A 6 -5.83 5.95 -1.76
N ASN A 7 -5.51 6.27 -0.50
CA ASN A 7 -6.46 6.72 0.51
C ASN A 7 -6.30 8.23 0.82
N ARG A 8 -5.94 9.02 -0.19
CA ARG A 8 -5.77 10.48 -0.04
C ARG A 8 -7.06 11.27 -0.19
N THR A 9 -8.14 10.60 -0.61
CA THR A 9 -9.47 11.21 -0.80
C THR A 9 -10.49 10.61 0.16
N ALA A 10 -11.75 11.05 0.10
CA ALA A 10 -12.82 10.54 0.96
C ALA A 10 -13.12 9.05 0.75
N THR A 11 -12.82 8.50 -0.44
CA THR A 11 -13.04 7.10 -0.78
C THR A 11 -11.70 6.45 -1.14
N PRO A 12 -11.27 5.39 -0.42
CA PRO A 12 -10.05 4.66 -0.76
C PRO A 12 -10.15 3.96 -2.13
N LEU A 13 -9.09 4.02 -2.93
CA LEU A 13 -8.96 3.26 -4.18
C LEU A 13 -7.90 2.16 -4.02
N LEU A 14 -8.28 0.93 -4.34
CA LEU A 14 -7.38 -0.23 -4.37
C LEU A 14 -7.24 -0.71 -5.81
N THR A 15 -6.00 -0.88 -6.25
CA THR A 15 -5.67 -1.37 -7.59
C THR A 15 -4.73 -2.55 -7.49
N ASP A 16 -5.05 -3.65 -8.18
CA ASP A 16 -4.17 -4.80 -8.30
C ASP A 16 -3.02 -4.51 -9.27
N GLY A 17 -1.83 -5.00 -8.91
CA GLY A 17 -0.62 -4.82 -9.70
C GLY A 17 0.39 -3.86 -9.04
N PRO A 18 1.63 -3.84 -9.56
CA PRO A 18 2.65 -2.96 -9.04
C PRO A 18 2.38 -1.50 -9.40
N PHE A 19 2.90 -0.59 -8.60
CA PHE A 19 2.83 0.84 -8.84
C PHE A 19 3.70 1.32 -10.03
N VAL A 20 4.63 0.48 -10.47
CA VAL A 20 5.82 0.82 -11.29
C VAL A 20 5.53 1.13 -12.78
N GLU A 21 4.28 1.33 -13.22
CA GLU A 21 4.02 1.73 -14.62
C GLU A 21 4.49 3.17 -14.97
N SER A 22 5.05 3.95 -14.03
CA SER A 22 5.48 5.33 -14.33
C SER A 22 6.72 5.82 -13.52
N LYS A 23 7.28 6.97 -13.94
CA LYS A 23 8.43 7.68 -13.33
C LYS A 23 8.09 8.27 -11.95
N GLU A 24 7.73 7.44 -10.99
CA GLU A 24 7.54 7.90 -9.61
C GLU A 24 8.71 7.54 -8.71
N TYR A 25 9.04 8.45 -7.79
CA TYR A 25 10.11 8.26 -6.82
C TYR A 25 9.55 7.63 -5.55
N LEU A 26 10.13 6.50 -5.13
CA LEU A 26 9.83 5.88 -3.83
C LEU A 26 10.42 6.74 -2.71
N SER A 27 9.56 7.26 -1.84
CA SER A 27 9.99 8.07 -0.69
C SER A 27 10.52 7.23 0.47
N GLY A 28 10.20 5.93 0.52
CA GLY A 28 10.57 5.01 1.60
C GLY A 28 9.70 3.76 1.60
N PHE A 29 9.93 2.86 2.55
CA PHE A 29 9.12 1.66 2.78
C PHE A 29 9.09 1.29 4.27
N TRP A 30 8.11 0.48 4.64
CA TRP A 30 8.00 -0.14 5.96
C TRP A 30 7.92 -1.65 5.79
N ILE A 31 8.37 -2.39 6.80
CA ILE A 31 8.05 -3.81 6.97
C ILE A 31 7.20 -3.89 8.21
N ILE A 32 6.04 -4.50 8.08
CA ILE A 32 5.06 -4.67 9.16
C ILE A 32 4.74 -6.15 9.32
N ASP A 33 4.43 -6.55 10.54
CA ASP A 33 3.80 -7.83 10.82
C ASP A 33 2.30 -7.62 10.94
N ALA A 34 1.51 -8.44 10.25
CA ALA A 34 0.06 -8.35 10.22
C ALA A 34 -0.53 -9.77 10.29
N PRO A 35 -1.60 -9.98 11.07
CA PRO A 35 -2.18 -11.31 11.25
C PRO A 35 -2.76 -11.90 9.96
N ASP A 36 -3.19 -11.05 9.03
CA ASP A 36 -3.76 -11.42 7.74
C ASP A 36 -3.68 -10.25 6.73
N LEU A 37 -4.13 -10.51 5.50
CA LEU A 37 -4.13 -9.54 4.40
C LEU A 37 -5.08 -8.37 4.66
N ASP A 38 -6.23 -8.60 5.30
CA ASP A 38 -7.23 -7.56 5.53
C ASP A 38 -6.71 -6.52 6.52
N VAL A 39 -6.03 -6.96 7.58
CA VAL A 39 -5.35 -6.06 8.52
C VAL A 39 -4.21 -5.32 7.85
N ALA A 40 -3.43 -5.99 6.99
CA ALA A 40 -2.36 -5.33 6.24
C ALA A 40 -2.90 -4.24 5.28
N LEU A 41 -4.02 -4.49 4.61
CA LEU A 41 -4.70 -3.52 3.75
C LEU A 41 -5.21 -2.30 4.54
N ALA A 42 -5.80 -2.53 5.71
CA ALA A 42 -6.27 -1.45 6.58
C ALA A 42 -5.11 -0.55 7.05
N LEU A 43 -4.00 -1.15 7.53
CA LEU A 43 -2.81 -0.41 7.95
C LEU A 43 -2.19 0.38 6.80
N ALA A 44 -2.12 -0.20 5.60
CA ALA A 44 -1.58 0.47 4.43
C ALA A 44 -2.49 1.62 3.96
N ALA A 45 -3.82 1.49 4.09
CA ALA A 45 -4.77 2.57 3.82
C ALA A 45 -4.61 3.73 4.83
N ASP A 46 -4.44 3.44 6.12
CA ASP A 46 -4.15 4.46 7.13
C ASP A 46 -2.82 5.16 6.86
N GLY A 47 -1.77 4.40 6.51
CA GLY A 47 -0.48 4.95 6.11
C GLY A 47 -0.58 5.86 4.89
N SER A 48 -1.34 5.45 3.86
CA SER A 48 -1.58 6.26 2.67
C SER A 48 -2.24 7.60 3.01
N ARG A 49 -3.26 7.59 3.87
CA ARG A 49 -3.96 8.79 4.32
C ARG A 49 -3.07 9.70 5.16
N CYS A 50 -2.42 9.14 6.18
CA CYS A 50 -1.57 9.89 7.12
C CYS A 50 -0.36 10.52 6.43
N CYS A 51 0.27 9.82 5.48
CA CYS A 51 1.40 10.35 4.74
C CYS A 51 1.01 11.18 3.51
N ASN A 52 -0.28 11.22 3.15
CA ASN A 52 -0.78 11.81 1.92
C ASN A 52 -0.03 11.31 0.67
N ARG A 53 0.21 10.00 0.59
CA ARG A 53 0.92 9.31 -0.51
C ARG A 53 0.22 8.02 -0.88
N LYS A 54 0.45 7.52 -2.10
CA LYS A 54 0.07 6.15 -2.46
C LYS A 54 1.01 5.16 -1.79
N VAL A 55 0.50 3.99 -1.44
CA VAL A 55 1.26 2.90 -0.81
C VAL A 55 1.09 1.64 -1.65
N GLU A 56 2.18 0.97 -2.00
CA GLU A 56 2.14 -0.38 -2.59
C GLU A 56 2.34 -1.41 -1.48
N LEU A 57 1.29 -2.18 -1.17
CA LEU A 57 1.36 -3.29 -0.23
C LEU A 57 1.86 -4.55 -0.96
N ARG A 58 2.89 -5.18 -0.39
CA ARG A 58 3.49 -6.42 -0.90
C ARG A 58 3.73 -7.40 0.25
N PRO A 59 3.36 -8.68 0.10
CA PRO A 59 3.80 -9.72 1.03
C PRO A 59 5.34 -9.79 1.06
N PHE A 60 5.91 -9.78 2.26
CA PHE A 60 7.35 -9.82 2.49
C PHE A 60 7.73 -11.16 3.12
N LEU A 61 8.43 -12.00 2.36
CA LEU A 61 8.71 -13.43 2.62
C LEU A 61 7.49 -14.32 2.30
N GLY A 62 7.76 -15.38 1.53
CA GLY A 62 6.77 -16.13 0.74
C GLY A 62 5.53 -16.60 1.48
N SER A 63 4.41 -16.54 0.75
CA SER A 63 3.16 -17.26 1.02
C SER A 63 3.39 -18.75 1.28
#